data_AF-A0A3P7LXI0-F1
#
_entry.id   AF-A0A3P7LXI0-F1
#
_cell.length_a   1.000
_cell.length_b   1.000
_cell.length_c   1.000
_cell.angle_alpha   90.00
_cell.angle_beta   90.00
_cell.angle_gamma   90.00
#
_symmetry.space_group_name_H-M   'P 1'
#
loop_
_entity.id
_entity.type
_entity.pdbx_description
1 polymer ?
#
loop_
_entity_poly.entity_id
_entity_poly.type
_entity_poly.pdbx_seq_one_letter_code
_entity_poly.pdbx_strand_id
1 'polypeptide(L)' 'MHSVADIYCECCRTVLGWKYEQAFEPSQKYKEGKYIIELAHLIKDNGWDWSVCESEQRRFL' A
#
# COMPACT_ATOMS: atom_id res chain seq x y z
N MET A 1 -19.83 -0.28 -14.28
CA MET A 1 -19.82 0.61 -13.09
C MET A 1 -19.16 -0.15 -11.94
N HIS A 2 -18.43 0.52 -11.05
CA HIS A 2 -17.81 -0.09 -9.88
C HIS A 2 -18.11 0.77 -8.66
N SER A 3 -18.39 0.14 -7.53
CA SER A 3 -18.51 0.82 -6.23
C SER A 3 -17.18 0.69 -5.50
N VAL A 4 -16.64 1.83 -5.07
CA VAL A 4 -15.40 1.93 -4.29
C VAL A 4 -15.66 2.72 -3.02
N ALA A 5 -14.91 2.40 -1.96
CA ALA A 5 -14.93 3.12 -0.70
C ALA A 5 -13.55 3.67 -0.38
N ASP A 6 -13.48 4.96 -0.04
CA ASP A 6 -12.23 5.61 0.35
C ASP A 6 -11.74 5.10 1.70
N ILE A 7 -10.42 5.04 1.84
CA ILE A 7 -9.71 4.60 3.03
C ILE A 7 -8.99 5.81 3.59
N TYR A 8 -9.21 6.09 4.86
CA TYR A 8 -8.64 7.24 5.55
C TYR A 8 -7.79 6.77 6.73
N CYS A 9 -6.72 7.51 7.02
CA CYS A 9 -6.01 7.34 8.27
C CYS A 9 -6.90 7.78 9.44
N GLU A 10 -7.03 6.95 10.47
CA GLU A 10 -7.83 7.29 11.64
C GLU A 10 -7.28 8.51 12.41
N CYS A 11 -5.95 8.67 12.41
CA CYS A 11 -5.26 9.72 13.16
C CYS A 11 -5.33 11.09 12.47
N CYS A 12 -4.99 11.16 11.19
CA CYS A 12 -4.87 12.43 10.46
C CYS A 12 -5.97 12.68 9.42
N ARG A 13 -6.88 11.71 9.23
CA ARG A 13 -7.99 11.76 8.26
C ARG A 13 -7.57 11.91 6.80
N THR A 14 -6.28 11.82 6.49
CA THR A 14 -5.76 11.81 5.12
C THR A 14 -6.26 10.57 4.38
N VAL A 15 -6.68 10.76 3.13
CA VAL A 15 -7.04 9.66 2.23
C VAL A 15 -5.78 8.89 1.88
N LEU A 16 -5.78 7.58 2.17
CA LEU A 16 -4.67 6.68 1.87
C LEU A 16 -4.89 5.92 0.56
N GLY A 17 -6.15 5.81 0.11
CA GLY A 17 -6.52 5.12 -1.12
C GLY A 17 -7.96 4.64 -1.06
N TRP A 18 -8.28 3.51 -1.71
CA TRP A 18 -9.64 3.00 -1.82
C TRP A 18 -9.71 1.47 -1.87
N LYS A 19 -10.87 0.94 -1.49
CA LYS A 19 -11.23 -0.48 -1.58
C LYS A 19 -12.28 -0.67 -2.67
N TYR A 20 -12.17 -1.76 -3.43
CA TYR A 20 -13.27 -2.19 -4.29
C TYR A 20 -14.35 -2.89 -3.46
N GLU A 21 -15.53 -2.28 -3.37
CA GLU A 21 -16.67 -2.88 -2.68
C GLU A 21 -17.44 -3.82 -3.58
N GLN A 22 -17.80 -3.34 -4.77
CA GLN A 22 -18.60 -4.11 -5.70
C GLN A 22 -18.23 -3.85 -7.16
N ALA A 23 -17.99 -4.91 -7.89
CA ALA A 23 -17.84 -4.98 -9.33
C ALA A 23 -19.11 -5.59 -9.94
N PHE A 24 -19.72 -4.86 -10.85
CA PHE A 24 -20.93 -5.31 -11.54
C PHE A 24 -20.62 -6.33 -12.65
N GLU A 25 -19.40 -6.32 -13.17
CA GLU A 25 -18.99 -7.21 -14.24
C GLU A 25 -18.25 -8.44 -13.67
N PRO A 26 -18.61 -9.67 -14.07
CA PRO A 26 -18.01 -10.89 -13.51
C PRO A 26 -16.51 -10.97 -13.79
N SER A 27 -16.04 -10.42 -14.92
CA SER A 27 -14.63 -10.33 -15.26
C SER A 27 -13.82 -9.48 -14.28
N GLN A 28 -14.46 -8.61 -13.50
CA GLN A 28 -13.84 -7.68 -12.55
C GLN A 28 -14.08 -8.07 -11.09
N LYS A 29 -14.87 -9.13 -10.80
CA LYS A 29 -15.19 -9.62 -9.45
C LYS A 29 -13.95 -9.94 -8.61
N TYR A 30 -12.85 -10.34 -9.25
CA TYR A 30 -11.58 -10.59 -8.57
C TYR A 30 -10.98 -9.38 -7.85
N LYS A 31 -11.46 -8.16 -8.16
CA LYS A 31 -11.04 -6.92 -7.50
C LYS A 31 -11.79 -6.67 -6.20
N GLU A 32 -13.02 -7.19 -6.05
CA GLU A 32 -13.81 -7.00 -4.83
C GLU A 32 -13.02 -7.44 -3.59
N GLY A 33 -13.02 -6.61 -2.56
CA GLY A 33 -12.25 -6.85 -1.34
C GLY A 33 -10.77 -6.50 -1.43
N LYS A 34 -10.23 -6.14 -2.61
CA LYS A 34 -8.85 -5.65 -2.77
C LYS A 34 -8.75 -4.16 -2.48
N TYR A 35 -7.53 -3.76 -2.10
CA TYR A 35 -7.19 -2.41 -1.68
C TYR A 35 -6.15 -1.81 -2.63
N ILE A 36 -6.29 -0.52 -2.91
CA ILE A 36 -5.27 0.31 -3.54
C ILE A 36 -4.91 1.38 -2.53
N ILE A 37 -3.62 1.50 -2.22
CA ILE A 37 -3.08 2.49 -1.30
C ILE A 37 -1.96 3.26 -2.01
N GLU A 38 -1.93 4.57 -1.83
CA GLU A 38 -0.90 5.44 -2.37
C GLU A 38 0.42 5.25 -1.62
N LEU A 39 1.48 4.92 -2.36
CA LEU A 39 2.82 4.71 -1.79
C LEU A 39 3.40 5.96 -1.12
N ALA A 40 2.96 7.15 -1.55
CA ALA A 40 3.39 8.43 -0.95
C ALA A 40 3.01 8.54 0.54
N HIS A 41 1.98 7.82 0.97
CA HIS A 41 1.51 7.80 2.36
C HIS A 41 2.00 6.59 3.16
N LEU A 42 2.89 5.76 2.59
CA LEU A 42 3.43 4.56 3.22
C LEU A 42 4.93 4.71 3.49
N ILE A 43 5.34 4.48 4.73
CA ILE A 43 6.73 4.26 5.09
C ILE A 43 6.97 2.75 5.05
N LYS A 44 7.87 2.31 4.16
CA LYS A 44 8.33 0.92 4.11
C LYS A 44 9.32 0.66 5.25
N ASP A 45 8.81 0.44 6.45
CA ASP A 45 9.62 -0.08 7.55
C ASP A 45 9.58 -1.61 7.53
N ASN A 46 10.32 -2.19 6.57
CA ASN A 46 10.41 -3.64 6.45
C ASN A 46 11.56 -4.18 7.32
N GLY A 47 12.48 -3.32 7.78
CA GLY A 47 13.81 -3.72 8.25
C GLY A 47 14.74 -4.27 7.16
N TRP A 48 14.31 -4.26 5.89
CA TRP A 48 15.13 -4.62 4.71
C TRP A 48 15.74 -3.35 4.12
N ASP A 49 16.48 -2.62 4.95
CA ASP A 49 17.27 -1.52 4.44
C ASP A 49 18.56 -2.09 3.85
N TRP A 50 18.61 -2.21 2.52
CA TRP A 50 19.82 -2.63 1.82
C TRP A 50 20.98 -1.64 2.04
N SER A 51 20.69 -0.39 2.40
CA SER A 51 21.71 0.61 2.72
C SER A 51 22.37 0.39 4.09
N VAL A 52 21.73 -0.36 5.01
CA VAL A 52 22.40 -0.83 6.24
C VAL A 52 23.44 -1.91 5.90
N CYS A 53 23.12 -2.85 5.01
CA CYS A 53 24.01 -3.94 4.62
C CYS A 53 25.30 -3.46 3.93
N GLU A 54 25.23 -2.38 3.13
CA GLU A 54 26.39 -1.80 2.45
C GLU A 54 27.38 -1.13 3.43
N SER A 55 26.89 -0.65 4.57
CA SER A 55 27.74 -0.02 5.60
C SER A 55 28.56 -1.03 6.42
N GLU A 56 28.09 -2.27 6.56
CA GLU A 56 28.82 -3.33 7.25
C GLU A 56 29.93 -3.96 6.39
N GLN A 57 29.76 -3.98 5.06
CA GLN A 57 30.78 -4.50 4.13
C GLN A 57 31.98 -3.57 3.95
N ARG A 58 31.88 -2.29 4.31
CA ARG A 58 33.01 -1.33 4.32
C ARG A 58 33.83 -1.31 5.61
N ARG A 59 33.45 -2.11 6.62
CA ARG A 59 34.18 -2.18 7.90
C ARG A 59 35.23 -3.31 7.95
N PHE A 60 35.28 -4.14 6.91
CA PHE A 60 36.23 -5.25 6.77
C PHE A 60 37.10 -5.17 5.50
N LEU A 61 37.23 -3.97 4.91
CA LEU A 61 38.29 -3.63 3.96
C LEU A 61 39.14 -2.49 4.54
#